data_AF-A0AAJ6G721-F1
#
_entry.id   AF-A0AAJ6G721-F1
#
_cell.length_a   1.000
_cell.length_b   1.000
_cell.length_c   1.000
_cell.angle_alpha   90.00
_cell.angle_beta   90.00
_cell.angle_gamma   90.00
#
_symmetry.space_group_name_H-M   'P 1'
#
loop_
_entity.id
_entity.type
_entity.pdbx_description
1 polymer ?
#
loop_
_entity_poly.entity_id
_entity_poly.type
_entity_poly.pdbx_seq_one_letter_code
_entity_poly.pdbx_strand_id
1 'polypeptide(L)'
;MWVLAATGPHGSVPAIGLTVLVAQLVATVVNGFTGLFTSLFQAAGLVTPAIALSMAQGILFVPIVLLGDLWFGLAGIMWALTRTEVLVFLAGVGIWLASRGRIDRGLAAGSEERAEAALEQATVRRGARPGGAGAAGGASAPQGRVPLRATPLRSRASSA
;
A
#
# COMPACT_ATOMS: atom_id res chain seq x y z
N MET A 1 -11.81 -19.40 25.02
CA MET A 1 -12.97 -19.18 25.91
C MET A 1 -12.77 -17.93 26.79
N TRP A 2 -12.39 -16.79 26.21
CA TRP A 2 -12.19 -15.53 26.97
C TRP A 2 -12.97 -14.34 26.40
N VAL A 3 -13.44 -14.42 25.14
CA VAL A 3 -14.17 -13.33 24.48
C VAL A 3 -15.62 -13.19 24.97
N LEU A 4 -16.23 -14.26 25.49
CA LEU A 4 -17.61 -14.26 25.98
C LEU A 4 -17.75 -13.83 27.46
N ALA A 5 -16.64 -13.71 28.20
CA ALA A 5 -16.66 -13.28 29.61
C ALA A 5 -16.56 -11.75 29.79
N ALA A 6 -16.28 -11.00 28.72
CA ALA A 6 -16.07 -9.55 28.78
C ALA A 6 -17.36 -8.72 28.64
N THR A 7 -18.51 -9.35 28.33
CA THR A 7 -19.80 -8.65 28.24
C THR A 7 -20.55 -8.74 29.57
N GLY A 8 -19.96 -8.17 30.62
CA GLY A 8 -20.68 -7.88 31.86
C GLY A 8 -21.68 -6.73 31.67
N PRO A 9 -22.77 -6.66 32.46
CA PRO A 9 -23.88 -5.73 32.24
C PRO A 9 -23.57 -4.33 32.79
N HIS A 10 -22.54 -3.64 32.31
CA HIS A 10 -22.22 -2.26 32.75
C HIS A 10 -21.68 -1.43 31.57
N GLY A 11 -22.14 -0.19 31.43
CA GLY A 11 -21.95 0.69 30.25
C GLY A 11 -20.52 1.16 29.92
N SER A 12 -19.48 0.45 30.39
CA SER A 12 -18.07 0.74 30.15
C SER A 12 -17.51 0.13 28.85
N VAL A 13 -18.08 -0.97 28.35
CA VAL A 13 -17.62 -1.63 27.10
C VAL A 13 -17.81 -0.74 25.85
N PRO A 14 -18.96 -0.06 25.64
CA PRO A 14 -19.13 0.81 24.47
C PRO A 14 -18.16 2.01 24.48
N ALA A 15 -17.85 2.56 25.66
CA ALA A 15 -16.98 3.72 25.80
C ALA A 15 -15.51 3.40 25.43
N ILE A 16 -15.01 2.24 25.89
CA ILE A 16 -13.67 1.76 25.52
C ILE A 16 -13.63 1.44 24.02
N GLY A 17 -14.64 0.73 23.51
CA GLY A 17 -14.76 0.42 22.08
C GLY A 17 -14.76 1.67 21.21
N LEU A 18 -15.54 2.69 21.57
CA LEU A 18 -15.57 3.96 20.86
C LEU A 18 -14.22 4.69 20.90
N THR A 19 -13.53 4.66 22.04
CA THR A 19 -12.19 5.27 22.17
C THR A 19 -11.18 4.60 21.25
N VAL A 20 -11.18 3.27 21.17
CA VAL A 20 -10.33 2.52 20.24
C VAL A 20 -10.70 2.86 18.80
N LEU A 21 -11.99 2.87 18.45
CA LEU A 21 -12.44 3.19 17.09
C LEU A 21 -12.00 4.58 16.65
N VAL A 22 -12.10 5.59 17.54
CA VAL A 22 -11.62 6.95 17.25
C VAL A 22 -10.10 6.96 17.09
N ALA A 23 -9.36 6.35 18.01
CA ALA A 23 -7.90 6.29 17.94
C ALA A 23 -7.44 5.62 16.63
N GLN A 24 -8.10 4.53 16.23
CA GLN A 24 -7.80 3.84 14.99
C GLN A 24 -8.21 4.63 13.77
N LEU A 25 -9.39 5.26 13.73
CA LEU A 25 -9.79 6.10 12.60
C LEU A 25 -8.75 7.21 12.33
N VAL A 26 -8.28 7.88 13.39
CA VAL A 26 -7.23 8.90 13.28
C VAL A 26 -5.93 8.26 12.79
N ALA A 27 -5.54 7.10 13.34
CA ALA A 27 -4.34 6.40 12.91
C ALA A 27 -4.40 6.00 11.43
N THR A 28 -5.53 5.50 10.93
CA THR A 28 -5.67 5.10 9.52
C THR A 28 -5.48 6.26 8.56
N VAL A 29 -6.01 7.44 8.91
CA VAL A 29 -5.85 8.65 8.09
C VAL A 29 -4.37 9.04 8.01
N VAL A 30 -3.68 9.10 9.15
CA VAL A 30 -2.27 9.47 9.20
C VAL A 30 -1.39 8.43 8.49
N ASN A 31 -1.64 7.15 8.73
CA ASN A 31 -0.92 6.05 8.08
C ASN A 31 -1.12 6.08 6.56
N GLY A 32 -2.30 6.49 6.07
CA GLY A 32 -2.53 6.73 4.64
C GLY A 32 -1.55 7.75 4.05
N PHE A 33 -1.33 8.88 4.72
CA PHE A 33 -0.35 9.88 4.30
C PHE A 33 1.10 9.40 4.42
N THR A 34 1.44 8.69 5.50
CA THR A 34 2.75 8.05 5.65
C THR A 34 3.02 7.06 4.51
N GLY A 35 2.01 6.30 4.13
CA GLY A 35 2.04 5.40 2.97
C GLY A 35 2.26 6.14 1.66
N LEU A 36 1.64 7.31 1.46
CA LEU A 36 1.86 8.17 0.29
C LEU A 36 3.30 8.72 0.23
N PHE A 37 3.89 9.13 1.36
CA PHE A 37 5.30 9.53 1.37
C PHE A 37 6.21 8.36 1.01
N THR A 38 5.92 7.19 1.56
CA THR A 38 6.70 5.97 1.31
C THR A 38 6.61 5.58 -0.17
N SER A 39 5.41 5.62 -0.76
CA SER A 39 5.23 5.34 -2.19
C SER A 39 5.86 6.41 -3.08
N LEU A 40 5.81 7.69 -2.69
CA LEU A 40 6.49 8.78 -3.40
C LEU A 40 8.01 8.58 -3.42
N PHE A 41 8.62 8.26 -2.27
CA PHE A 41 10.05 8.00 -2.20
C PHE A 41 10.44 6.77 -3.00
N GLN A 42 9.65 5.70 -2.94
CA GLN A 42 9.87 4.50 -3.77
C GLN A 42 9.76 4.84 -5.27
N ALA A 43 8.74 5.61 -5.67
CA ALA A 43 8.54 6.02 -7.06
C ALA A 43 9.65 6.95 -7.58
N ALA A 44 10.26 7.76 -6.70
CA ALA A 44 11.40 8.60 -7.03
C ALA A 44 12.76 7.87 -6.96
N GLY A 45 12.78 6.54 -6.76
CA GLY A 45 14.01 5.74 -6.64
C GLY A 45 14.78 5.97 -5.33
N LEU A 46 14.16 6.58 -4.32
CA LEU A 46 14.76 6.91 -3.03
C LEU A 46 14.52 5.81 -1.99
N VAL A 47 15.23 4.70 -2.14
CA VAL A 47 15.12 3.51 -1.27
C VAL A 47 15.49 3.84 0.18
N THR A 48 16.54 4.62 0.42
CA THR A 48 16.98 4.95 1.79
C THR A 48 15.95 5.76 2.57
N PRO A 49 15.36 6.86 2.05
CA PRO A 49 14.21 7.53 2.66
C PRO A 49 13.02 6.62 2.96
N ALA A 50 12.66 5.72 2.04
CA ALA A 50 11.55 4.79 2.24
C ALA A 50 11.82 3.80 3.39
N ILE A 51 13.04 3.24 3.46
CA ILE A 51 13.46 2.36 4.56
C ILE A 51 13.50 3.14 5.88
N ALA A 52 14.01 4.37 5.87
CA ALA A 52 14.08 5.20 7.07
C ALA A 52 12.70 5.46 7.68
N LEU A 53 11.69 5.74 6.84
CA LEU A 53 10.30 5.88 7.30
C LEU A 53 9.76 4.58 7.90
N SER A 54 9.95 3.46 7.22
CA SER A 54 9.49 2.14 7.70
C SER A 54 10.16 1.75 9.03
N MET A 55 11.46 2.01 9.16
CA MET A 55 12.21 1.77 10.40
C MET A 55 11.76 2.72 11.52
N ALA A 56 11.54 4.00 11.21
CA ALA A 56 11.05 4.96 12.19
C ALA A 56 9.70 4.52 12.78
N GLN A 57 8.81 3.94 11.97
CA GLN A 57 7.53 3.41 12.44
C GLN A 57 7.72 2.32 13.50
N GLY A 58 8.57 1.32 13.24
CA GLY A 58 8.83 0.25 14.21
C GLY A 58 9.59 0.73 15.45
N ILE A 59 10.63 1.54 15.26
CA ILE A 59 11.51 2.01 16.34
C ILE A 59 10.80 2.99 17.26
N LEU A 60 9.94 3.86 16.74
CA LEU A 60 9.18 4.81 17.57
C LEU A 60 8.00 4.13 18.27
N PHE A 61 7.39 3.10 17.67
CA PHE A 61 6.21 2.46 18.24
C PHE A 61 6.49 1.86 19.63
N VAL A 62 7.56 1.06 19.74
CA VAL A 62 7.90 0.35 20.99
C VAL A 62 8.06 1.29 22.19
N PRO A 63 8.92 2.33 22.16
CA PRO A 63 9.06 3.24 23.29
C PRO A 63 7.77 4.02 23.57
N ILE A 64 6.99 4.41 22.55
CA ILE A 64 5.73 5.14 22.75
C ILE A 64 4.70 4.27 23.46
N VAL A 65 4.63 2.98 23.13
CA VAL A 65 3.77 2.02 23.84
C VAL A 65 4.20 1.91 25.31
N LEU A 66 5.49 1.72 25.57
CA LEU A 66 6.01 1.57 26.93
C LEU A 66 5.78 2.83 27.77
N LEU A 67 6.10 4.02 27.25
CA LEU A 67 5.87 5.29 27.94
C LEU A 67 4.37 5.55 28.12
N GLY A 68 3.55 5.19 27.12
CA GLY A 68 2.10 5.30 27.17
C GLY A 68 1.52 4.47 28.30
N ASP A 69 1.92 3.21 28.41
CA ASP A 69 1.49 2.31 29.47
C ASP A 69 1.91 2.82 30.86
N LEU A 70 3.18 3.23 31.01
CA LEU A 70 3.71 3.70 32.29
C LEU A 70 2.98 4.93 32.85
N TRP A 71 2.56 5.87 32.00
CA TRP A 71 1.92 7.11 32.43
C TRP A 71 0.40 7.10 32.40
N PHE A 72 -0.20 6.39 31.45
CA PHE A 72 -1.64 6.46 31.17
C PHE A 72 -2.33 5.08 31.13
N GLY A 73 -1.58 4.00 31.41
CA GLY A 73 -2.07 2.61 31.37
C GLY A 73 -2.68 2.24 30.03
N LEU A 74 -3.83 1.59 30.06
CA LEU A 74 -4.55 1.13 28.87
C LEU A 74 -4.86 2.26 27.88
N ALA A 75 -5.19 3.46 28.36
CA ALA A 75 -5.42 4.61 27.50
C ALA A 75 -4.16 5.01 26.72
N GLY A 76 -2.99 4.97 27.36
CA GLY A 76 -1.72 5.23 26.68
C GLY A 76 -1.43 4.24 25.56
N ILE A 77 -1.68 2.95 25.80
CA ILE A 77 -1.51 1.88 24.81
C ILE A 77 -2.46 2.09 23.61
N MET A 78 -3.74 2.39 23.87
CA MET A 78 -4.74 2.60 22.80
C MET A 78 -4.33 3.72 21.83
N TRP A 79 -3.72 4.78 22.34
CA TRP A 79 -3.29 5.94 21.55
C TRP A 79 -1.85 5.82 21.02
N ALA A 80 -1.10 4.79 21.40
CA ALA A 80 0.32 4.69 21.08
C ALA A 80 0.59 4.62 19.58
N LEU A 81 -0.19 3.82 18.84
CA LEU A 81 -0.07 3.73 17.38
C LEU A 81 -0.35 5.08 16.72
N THR A 82 -1.44 5.74 17.09
CA THR A 82 -1.82 7.05 16.55
C THR A 82 -0.71 8.09 16.75
N ARG A 83 -0.12 8.15 17.95
CA ARG A 83 1.01 9.07 18.22
C ARG A 83 2.26 8.72 17.42
N THR A 84 2.54 7.43 17.26
CA THR A 84 3.65 6.95 16.42
C THR A 84 3.47 7.42 14.99
N GLU A 85 2.29 7.21 14.41
CA GLU A 85 1.98 7.62 13.05
C GLU A 85 2.13 9.13 12.86
N VAL A 86 1.71 9.95 13.83
CA VAL A 86 1.90 11.41 13.76
C VAL A 86 3.39 11.77 13.71
N LEU A 87 4.23 11.15 14.55
CA LEU A 87 5.67 11.43 14.56
C LEU A 87 6.36 10.95 13.28
N VAL A 88 5.98 9.79 12.76
CA VAL A 88 6.51 9.25 11.51
C VAL A 88 6.09 10.13 10.32
N PHE A 89 4.85 10.59 10.29
CA PHE A 89 4.38 11.55 9.29
C PHE A 89 5.21 12.84 9.31
N LEU A 90 5.45 13.41 10.50
CA LEU A 90 6.30 14.60 10.64
C LEU A 90 7.75 14.34 10.18
N ALA A 91 8.31 13.16 10.48
CA ALA A 91 9.61 12.76 9.95
C ALA A 91 9.58 12.65 8.41
N GLY A 92 8.51 12.12 7.84
CA GLY A 92 8.29 12.05 6.39
C GLY A 92 8.26 13.43 5.74
N VAL A 93 7.53 14.38 6.33
CA VAL A 93 7.53 15.80 5.91
C VAL A 93 8.95 16.37 5.96
N GLY A 94 9.69 16.13 7.04
CA GLY A 94 11.08 16.61 7.17
C GLY A 94 12.00 16.04 6.09
N ILE A 95 11.94 14.73 5.84
CA ILE A 95 12.72 14.06 4.80
C ILE A 95 12.33 14.56 3.42
N TRP A 96 11.04 14.75 3.16
CA TRP A 96 10.53 15.28 1.89
C TRP A 96 11.07 16.69 1.63
N LEU A 97 10.98 17.58 2.62
CA LEU A 97 11.52 18.94 2.53
C LEU A 97 13.03 18.94 2.24
N ALA A 98 13.79 18.04 2.88
CA ALA A 98 15.23 17.91 2.66
C ALA A 98 15.57 17.29 1.28
N SER A 99 14.67 16.47 0.73
CA SER A 99 14.92 15.67 -0.48
C SER A 99 14.25 16.19 -1.75
N ARG A 100 13.54 17.32 -1.69
CA ARG A 100 12.78 17.93 -2.81
C ARG A 100 13.49 17.87 -4.17
N GLY A 101 14.72 18.38 -4.26
CA GLY A 101 15.48 18.38 -5.53
C GLY A 101 16.02 17.01 -5.97
N ARG A 102 16.01 15.99 -5.10
CA ARG A 102 16.31 14.61 -5.47
C ARG A 102 15.07 13.90 -5.99
N ILE A 103 13.90 14.22 -5.44
CA ILE A 103 12.61 13.66 -5.86
C ILE A 103 12.33 14.07 -7.31
N ASP A 104 12.45 15.36 -7.64
CA ASP A 104 12.19 15.85 -9.00
C ASP A 104 13.08 15.15 -10.04
N ARG A 105 14.37 15.00 -9.72
CA ARG A 105 15.33 14.29 -10.57
C ARG A 105 15.02 12.80 -10.69
N GLY A 106 14.67 12.15 -9.58
CA GLY A 106 14.31 10.73 -9.57
C GLY A 106 13.04 10.44 -10.38
N LEU A 107 12.04 11.31 -10.27
CA LEU A 107 10.80 11.21 -11.05
C LEU A 107 11.03 11.44 -12.54
N ALA A 108 11.88 12.41 -12.91
CA ALA A 108 12.25 12.68 -14.30
C ALA A 108 12.98 11.47 -14.91
N ALA A 109 14.04 10.96 -14.27
CA ALA A 109 14.78 9.80 -14.74
C ALA A 109 13.89 8.55 -14.87
N GLY A 110 13.06 8.27 -13.87
CA GLY A 110 12.13 7.14 -13.92
C GLY A 110 11.02 7.30 -14.95
N SER A 111 10.72 8.52 -15.43
CA SER A 111 9.73 8.74 -16.50
C SER A 111 10.28 8.38 -17.88
N GLU A 112 11.55 8.65 -18.13
CA GLU A 112 12.27 8.26 -19.36
C GLU A 112 12.37 6.74 -19.45
N GLU A 113 12.81 6.07 -18.37
CA GLU A 113 12.89 4.60 -18.30
C GLU A 113 11.53 3.93 -18.56
N ARG A 114 10.45 4.47 -17.98
CA ARG A 114 9.08 3.96 -18.22
C ARG A 114 8.62 4.18 -19.66
N ALA A 115 9.01 5.28 -20.29
CA ALA A 115 8.69 5.56 -21.69
C ALA A 115 9.43 4.60 -22.63
N GLU A 116 10.70 4.32 -22.38
CA GLU A 116 11.50 3.33 -23.09
C GLU A 116 10.91 1.92 -22.94
N ALA A 117 10.60 1.51 -21.71
CA ALA A 117 9.97 0.21 -21.44
C ALA A 117 8.61 0.08 -22.14
N ALA A 118 7.80 1.15 -22.19
CA ALA A 118 6.53 1.14 -22.90
C ALA A 118 6.71 1.02 -24.43
N LEU A 119 7.73 1.68 -24.99
CA LEU A 119 8.09 1.57 -26.41
C LEU A 119 8.57 0.16 -26.74
N GLU A 120 9.41 -0.44 -25.91
CA GLU A 120 9.88 -1.82 -26.08
C GLU A 120 8.71 -2.82 -26.01
N GLN A 121 7.81 -2.66 -25.05
CA GLN A 121 6.59 -3.49 -24.99
C GLN A 121 5.71 -3.31 -26.23
N ALA A 122 5.63 -2.10 -26.78
CA ALA A 122 4.88 -1.82 -28.00
C ALA A 122 5.55 -2.42 -29.24
N THR A 123 6.88 -2.38 -29.36
CA THR A 123 7.62 -3.00 -30.46
C THR A 123 7.54 -4.52 -30.37
N VAL A 124 7.65 -5.12 -29.18
CA VAL A 124 7.43 -6.56 -28.95
C VAL A 124 5.99 -6.96 -29.34
N ARG A 125 4.98 -6.21 -28.91
CA ARG A 125 3.57 -6.44 -29.28
C ARG A 125 3.33 -6.28 -30.78
N ARG A 126 4.04 -5.36 -31.44
CA ARG A 126 3.93 -5.13 -32.89
C ARG A 126 4.64 -6.23 -33.68
N GLY A 127 5.79 -6.72 -33.22
CA GLY A 127 6.51 -7.85 -33.80
C GLY A 127 5.79 -9.19 -33.64
N ALA A 128 5.01 -9.35 -32.56
CA ALA A 128 4.14 -10.51 -32.35
C ALA A 128 2.88 -10.53 -33.25
N ARG A 129 2.59 -9.44 -33.99
CA ARG A 129 1.56 -9.43 -35.03
C ARG A 129 2.20 -9.84 -36.37
N PRO A 130 1.87 -11.02 -36.93
CA PRO A 130 2.31 -11.34 -38.29
C PRO A 130 1.66 -10.34 -39.27
N GLY A 131 2.49 -9.77 -40.15
CA GLY A 131 2.19 -8.80 -41.21
C GLY A 131 0.73 -8.40 -41.44
N GLY A 132 0.35 -7.20 -40.97
CA GLY A 132 -0.87 -6.50 -41.37
C GLY A 132 -0.55 -5.31 -42.26
N ALA A 133 0.04 -5.56 -43.44
CA ALA A 133 0.15 -4.58 -44.51
C ALA A 133 -0.81 -4.96 -45.63
N GLY A 134 -1.84 -4.14 -45.84
CA GLY A 134 -2.60 -4.00 -47.08
C GLY A 134 -3.38 -5.22 -47.60
N ALA A 135 -4.70 -5.24 -47.41
CA ALA A 135 -5.67 -5.70 -48.41
C ALA A 135 -7.11 -5.56 -47.88
N ALA A 136 -7.97 -4.93 -48.69
CA ALA A 136 -9.43 -5.11 -48.83
C ALA A 136 -10.31 -4.99 -47.55
N GLY A 137 -11.34 -4.15 -47.49
CA GLY A 137 -12.38 -4.03 -48.50
C GLY A 137 -13.44 -5.09 -48.27
N GLY A 138 -14.53 -4.73 -47.59
CA GLY A 138 -15.79 -5.47 -47.64
C GLY A 138 -16.27 -6.12 -46.34
N ALA A 139 -17.57 -5.91 -46.10
CA ALA A 139 -18.51 -6.74 -45.36
C ALA A 139 -18.60 -6.61 -43.82
N SER A 140 -19.59 -5.81 -43.43
CA SER A 140 -20.41 -5.91 -42.22
C SER A 140 -20.86 -7.36 -41.91
N ALA A 141 -20.67 -7.85 -40.68
CA ALA A 141 -21.50 -8.88 -40.03
C ALA A 141 -21.12 -9.08 -38.54
N PRO A 142 -22.03 -9.62 -37.70
CA PRO A 142 -22.22 -9.13 -36.34
C PRO A 142 -21.58 -9.97 -35.22
N GLN A 143 -21.49 -9.29 -34.09
CA GLN A 143 -21.15 -9.74 -32.74
C GLN A 143 -21.76 -11.12 -32.38
N GLY A 144 -20.90 -12.11 -32.17
CA GLY A 144 -21.30 -13.48 -31.83
C GLY A 144 -20.37 -14.13 -30.80
N ARG A 145 -20.87 -14.17 -29.56
CA ARG A 145 -20.62 -15.17 -28.50
C ARG A 145 -19.19 -15.34 -27.96
N VAL A 146 -19.02 -14.92 -26.69
CA VAL A 146 -17.93 -15.30 -25.79
C VAL A 146 -17.93 -16.82 -25.58
N PRO A 147 -16.86 -17.56 -25.91
CA PRO A 147 -16.76 -18.97 -25.53
C PRO A 147 -16.39 -19.07 -24.04
N LEU A 148 -17.34 -19.55 -23.22
CA LEU A 148 -17.12 -19.99 -21.85
C LEU A 148 -16.12 -21.15 -21.85
N ARG A 149 -14.85 -20.87 -21.50
CA ARG A 149 -13.81 -21.88 -21.38
C ARG A 149 -13.97 -22.58 -20.02
N ALA A 150 -14.64 -23.73 -20.03
CA ALA A 150 -14.64 -24.67 -18.92
C ALA A 150 -13.20 -25.13 -18.66
N THR A 151 -12.72 -24.95 -17.44
CA THR A 151 -11.42 -25.43 -16.98
C THR A 151 -11.61 -26.83 -16.37
N PRO A 152 -11.11 -27.92 -16.97
CA PRO A 152 -11.15 -29.22 -16.31
C PRO A 152 -10.01 -29.31 -15.28
N LEU A 153 -10.40 -29.42 -14.01
CA LEU A 153 -9.57 -29.91 -12.90
C LEU A 153 -9.01 -31.28 -13.27
N ARG A 154 -7.69 -31.40 -13.48
CA ARG A 154 -7.02 -32.70 -13.60
C ARG A 154 -6.01 -32.89 -12.48
N SER A 155 -6.49 -33.60 -11.47
CA SER A 155 -5.77 -34.57 -10.64
C SER A 155 -4.48 -35.10 -11.30
N ARG A 156 -3.36 -34.90 -10.61
CA ARG A 156 -2.21 -35.82 -10.63
C ARG A 156 -1.76 -36.06 -9.19
N ALA A 157 -2.38 -37.07 -8.60
CA ALA A 157 -1.75 -37.92 -7.61
C ALA A 157 -0.75 -38.87 -8.32
N SER A 158 0.24 -39.37 -7.55
CA SER A 158 1.20 -40.44 -7.88
C SER A 158 2.34 -40.00 -8.82
N SER A 159 3.63 -40.28 -8.60
CA SER A 159 4.38 -41.12 -7.64
C SER A 159 5.86 -40.99 -8.03
N ALA A 160 6.75 -40.79 -7.06
CA ALA A 160 8.14 -41.26 -7.08
C ALA A 160 8.68 -41.23 -5.64
#